data_AF-A0A9E4Q4M5-F1
#
_entry.id   AF-A0A9E4Q4M5-F1
#
_cell.length_a   1.000
_cell.length_b   1.000
_cell.length_c   1.000
_cell.angle_alpha   90.00
_cell.angle_beta   90.00
_cell.angle_gamma   90.00
#
_symmetry.space_group_name_H-M   'P 1'
#
loop_
_entity.id
_entity.type
_entity.pdbx_description
1 polymer ?
#
loop_
_entity_poly.entity_id
_entity_poly.type
_entity_poly.pdbx_seq_one_letter_code
_entity_poly.pdbx_strand_id
1 'polypeptide(L)'
;TVAPIEPVTIVRASPIGPGPTTPQAYAGTVLTFAVAGLDPLESAAVFYVDPSGRVAGSLSVRADAGGEATWRRESLGDSPGDWSVQLRGENGTRLTVAYRLTELELPLEDVVSEGTSFSLYRTPEGRIFFDRAVPAAMAVLIAQDFSDGLSQVQLDLDYQLDGGLDFYLLPDNASLVREAEAGGAEEIAGFEAGLSLYAFPRSGIYLDVSGSPLLGMPHVVAHEVVHQIAARIEANRNAPLWFIEGVADFEGFKAGLARFPEQERQWRRQARNIVRDAVVAGDWIDLTTLGGYEVWQRGGQLERLNLMYSQAFVTVDYVARTYGDHTLRPLLEGLADSPTELDAVFQRLFAMSFAEFQQRVRSSVVELDTYEREIAALIDYARRLFAEEQVTRDIGRRWNGYLTRRLVLPRDERVEAMRRFSEEYRAMDARVQAITPPEKAVDVHDVLRSASAAFVRAANAFVVFEASGDGAAREAGNEALLEANFRFSAAQDLIVQLLEQSGVARGEVFGAFGSP
;
A
#
# COMPACT_ATOMS: atom_id res chain seq x y z
N THR A 1 -43.96 -4.33 -11.36
CA THR A 1 -43.74 -4.19 -9.91
C THR A 1 -42.26 -4.31 -9.67
N VAL A 2 -41.58 -3.17 -9.50
CA VAL A 2 -40.14 -3.12 -9.21
C VAL A 2 -39.95 -3.76 -7.82
N ALA A 3 -39.05 -4.74 -7.73
CA ALA A 3 -38.75 -5.40 -6.47
C ALA A 3 -38.25 -4.36 -5.45
N PRO A 4 -38.62 -4.48 -4.16
CA PRO A 4 -38.09 -3.60 -3.14
C PRO A 4 -36.58 -3.84 -3.02
N ILE A 5 -35.80 -2.79 -3.26
CA ILE A 5 -34.36 -2.76 -2.98
C ILE A 5 -34.22 -2.96 -1.46
N GLU A 6 -33.47 -3.99 -1.05
CA GLU A 6 -33.14 -4.24 0.35
C GLU A 6 -32.48 -3.00 0.99
N PRO A 7 -32.67 -2.76 2.30
CA PRO A 7 -32.11 -1.58 2.95
C PRO A 7 -30.59 -1.65 2.96
N VAL A 8 -29.97 -0.82 2.11
CA VAL A 8 -28.54 -0.50 2.17
C VAL A 8 -28.20 -0.05 3.58
N THR A 9 -27.37 -0.83 4.26
CA THR A 9 -27.09 -0.70 5.69
C THR A 9 -25.67 -0.18 5.91
N ILE A 10 -25.64 1.03 6.49
CA ILE A 10 -24.61 1.72 7.28
C ILE A 10 -23.29 2.08 6.59
N VAL A 11 -23.24 3.35 6.21
CA VAL A 11 -22.01 4.14 6.20
C VAL A 11 -21.69 4.57 7.64
N ARG A 12 -20.74 3.89 8.32
CA ARG A 12 -20.17 4.39 9.58
C ARG A 12 -19.00 5.28 9.23
N ALA A 13 -19.06 6.56 9.61
CA ALA A 13 -17.87 7.38 9.76
C ALA A 13 -17.29 7.09 11.15
N SER A 14 -16.22 6.31 11.21
CA SER A 14 -15.48 6.09 12.46
C SER A 14 -14.13 6.79 12.37
N PRO A 15 -13.68 7.47 13.44
CA PRO A 15 -12.31 7.96 13.52
C PRO A 15 -11.34 6.77 13.52
N ILE A 16 -10.18 6.94 12.87
CA ILE A 16 -9.05 6.01 13.00
C ILE A 16 -8.09 6.57 14.06
N GLY A 17 -7.92 5.84 15.17
CA GLY A 17 -6.96 6.16 16.24
C GLY A 17 -7.60 6.11 17.64
N PRO A 18 -6.82 5.95 18.72
CA PRO A 18 -7.31 5.97 20.11
C PRO A 18 -7.72 7.38 20.56
N GLY A 19 -8.78 7.93 19.96
CA GLY A 19 -9.52 9.10 20.45
C GLY A 19 -10.66 8.70 21.39
N PRO A 20 -11.38 9.66 22.00
CA PRO A 20 -12.43 9.39 22.99
C PRO A 20 -13.41 8.36 22.45
N THR A 21 -13.79 7.41 23.31
CA THR A 21 -14.49 6.13 23.04
C THR A 21 -15.90 6.24 22.44
N THR A 22 -16.28 7.42 21.94
CA THR A 22 -17.53 7.70 21.25
C THR A 22 -17.32 7.69 19.73
N PRO A 23 -18.21 7.04 18.95
CA PRO A 23 -18.19 7.08 17.48
C PRO A 23 -18.63 8.47 16.98
N GLN A 24 -17.76 9.46 17.18
CA GLN A 24 -17.96 10.85 16.79
C GLN A 24 -16.88 11.22 15.78
N ALA A 25 -17.30 11.75 14.62
CA ALA A 25 -16.38 12.19 13.59
C ALA A 25 -15.91 13.62 13.91
N TYR A 26 -14.60 13.83 13.94
CA TYR A 26 -14.02 15.15 14.20
C TYR A 26 -13.45 15.76 12.92
N ALA A 27 -13.59 17.07 12.78
CA ALA A 27 -12.85 17.82 11.75
C ALA A 27 -11.33 17.66 11.96
N GLY A 28 -10.56 17.58 10.87
CA GLY A 28 -9.11 17.37 10.94
C GLY A 28 -8.67 15.93 11.22
N THR A 29 -9.53 14.93 10.98
CA THR A 29 -9.21 13.50 11.17
C THR A 29 -9.32 12.68 9.88
N VAL A 30 -8.87 11.42 9.92
CA VAL A 30 -9.16 10.43 8.89
C VAL A 30 -10.46 9.70 9.23
N LEU A 31 -11.42 9.78 8.32
CA LEU A 31 -12.70 9.09 8.40
C LEU A 31 -12.64 7.82 7.55
N THR A 32 -13.03 6.68 8.13
CA THR A 32 -13.32 5.47 7.36
C THR A 32 -14.80 5.44 7.03
N PHE A 33 -15.14 5.08 5.80
CA PHE A 33 -16.50 4.85 5.32
C PHE A 33 -16.58 3.42 4.78
N ALA A 34 -17.70 2.75 5.01
CA ALA A 34 -18.00 1.45 4.43
C ALA A 34 -19.41 1.46 3.86
N VAL A 35 -19.67 0.72 2.79
CA VAL A 35 -21.00 0.55 2.21
C VAL A 35 -21.16 -0.91 1.80
N ALA A 36 -22.37 -1.45 2.01
CA ALA A 36 -22.75 -2.78 1.55
C ALA A 36 -23.97 -2.66 0.63
N GLY A 37 -24.13 -3.63 -0.28
CA GLY A 37 -25.26 -3.69 -1.22
C GLY A 37 -25.02 -3.00 -2.56
N LEU A 38 -23.74 -2.83 -2.95
CA LEU A 38 -23.37 -2.58 -4.35
C LEU A 38 -23.44 -3.88 -5.14
N ASP A 39 -23.54 -3.79 -6.47
CA ASP A 39 -23.34 -4.99 -7.29
C ASP A 39 -21.89 -5.50 -7.12
N PRO A 40 -21.65 -6.82 -7.11
CA PRO A 40 -20.30 -7.35 -6.99
C PRO A 40 -19.35 -6.76 -8.04
N LEU A 41 -18.19 -6.26 -7.59
CA LEU A 41 -17.17 -5.62 -8.42
C LEU A 41 -17.58 -4.31 -9.11
N GLU A 42 -18.74 -3.74 -8.75
CA GLU A 42 -19.24 -2.46 -9.26
C GLU A 42 -18.31 -1.30 -8.87
N SER A 43 -18.00 -0.45 -9.85
CA SER A 43 -17.32 0.82 -9.60
C SER A 43 -18.34 1.89 -9.22
N ALA A 44 -18.02 2.69 -8.20
CA ALA A 44 -18.88 3.79 -7.76
C ALA A 44 -18.09 5.08 -7.56
N ALA A 45 -18.69 6.19 -7.97
CA ALA A 45 -18.20 7.53 -7.67
C ALA A 45 -18.78 8.01 -6.34
N VAL A 46 -17.92 8.44 -5.43
CA VAL A 46 -18.26 9.00 -4.13
C VAL A 46 -18.04 10.51 -4.18
N PHE A 47 -19.02 11.28 -3.69
CA PHE A 47 -18.97 12.74 -3.61
C PHE A 47 -19.23 13.17 -2.17
N TYR A 48 -18.37 14.03 -1.64
CA TYR A 48 -18.54 14.63 -0.32
C TYR A 48 -19.16 16.00 -0.47
N VAL A 49 -20.23 16.25 0.28
CA VAL A 49 -20.99 17.49 0.26
C VAL A 49 -20.82 18.16 1.61
N ASP A 50 -20.30 19.38 1.56
CA ASP A 50 -20.05 20.22 2.73
C ASP A 50 -21.36 20.78 3.34
N PRO A 51 -21.30 21.44 4.51
CA PRO A 51 -22.47 22.04 5.15
C PRO A 51 -23.13 23.16 4.34
N SER A 52 -22.46 23.71 3.33
CA SER A 52 -23.04 24.69 2.41
C SER A 52 -23.82 24.04 1.26
N GLY A 53 -23.77 22.70 1.13
CA GLY A 53 -24.39 21.95 0.06
C GLY A 53 -23.52 21.82 -1.21
N ARG A 54 -22.23 22.20 -1.15
CA ARG A 54 -21.31 22.11 -2.28
C ARG A 54 -20.50 20.82 -2.22
N VAL A 55 -20.14 20.29 -3.40
CA VAL A 55 -19.22 19.14 -3.47
C VAL A 55 -17.82 19.63 -3.10
N ALA A 56 -17.29 19.13 -1.99
CA ALA A 56 -15.95 19.44 -1.48
C ALA A 56 -14.88 18.47 -1.99
N GLY A 57 -15.27 17.28 -2.46
CA GLY A 57 -14.33 16.31 -3.00
C GLY A 57 -15.03 15.10 -3.60
N SER A 58 -14.28 14.31 -4.34
CA SER A 58 -14.76 13.06 -4.91
C SER A 58 -13.67 12.02 -5.02
N LEU A 59 -14.04 10.75 -4.97
CA LEU A 59 -13.16 9.62 -5.23
C LEU A 59 -13.93 8.48 -5.91
N SER A 60 -13.20 7.51 -6.45
CA SER A 60 -13.78 6.28 -6.98
C SER A 60 -13.50 5.13 -6.03
N VAL A 61 -14.52 4.33 -5.75
CA VAL A 61 -14.41 3.06 -5.04
C VAL A 61 -14.85 1.92 -5.93
N ARG A 62 -14.42 0.71 -5.59
CA ARG A 62 -14.90 -0.51 -6.23
C ARG A 62 -15.37 -1.47 -5.15
N ALA A 63 -16.54 -2.06 -5.37
CA ALA A 63 -17.06 -3.11 -4.51
C ALA A 63 -16.21 -4.38 -4.62
N ASP A 64 -16.17 -5.17 -3.56
CA ASP A 64 -15.64 -6.52 -3.58
C ASP A 64 -16.64 -7.51 -4.18
N ALA A 65 -16.30 -8.80 -4.13
CA ALA A 65 -17.18 -9.87 -4.62
C ALA A 65 -18.48 -10.02 -3.79
N GLY A 66 -18.51 -9.50 -2.57
CA GLY A 66 -19.69 -9.47 -1.69
C GLY A 66 -20.57 -8.22 -1.89
N GLY A 67 -20.17 -7.28 -2.75
CA GLY A 67 -20.90 -6.02 -2.94
C GLY A 67 -20.60 -4.99 -1.84
N GLU A 68 -19.47 -5.12 -1.14
CA GLU A 68 -19.02 -4.18 -0.12
C GLU A 68 -17.89 -3.29 -0.63
N ALA A 69 -17.89 -2.01 -0.28
CA ALA A 69 -16.77 -1.11 -0.53
C ALA A 69 -16.40 -0.35 0.74
N THR A 70 -15.10 -0.28 1.03
CA THR A 70 -14.55 0.51 2.15
C THR A 70 -13.54 1.50 1.61
N TRP A 71 -13.56 2.73 2.13
CA TRP A 71 -12.61 3.76 1.73
C TRP A 71 -12.35 4.73 2.88
N ARG A 72 -11.31 5.55 2.72
CA ARG A 72 -10.89 6.55 3.71
C ARG A 72 -10.89 7.93 3.10
N ARG A 73 -11.10 8.95 3.93
CA ARG A 73 -10.97 10.36 3.55
C ARG A 73 -10.34 11.16 4.68
N GLU A 74 -9.47 12.07 4.29
CA GLU A 74 -8.91 13.10 5.15
C GLU A 74 -9.87 14.29 5.24
N SER A 75 -10.05 14.82 6.45
CA SER A 75 -10.89 15.99 6.73
C SER A 75 -10.06 17.20 7.18
N LEU A 76 -8.80 17.30 6.72
CA LEU A 76 -7.80 18.29 7.11
C LEU A 76 -8.30 19.74 7.02
N GLY A 77 -9.02 20.08 5.94
CA GLY A 77 -9.59 21.41 5.70
C GLY A 77 -11.10 21.52 5.93
N ASP A 78 -11.72 20.50 6.52
CA ASP A 78 -13.17 20.50 6.71
C ASP A 78 -13.57 21.33 7.93
N SER A 79 -14.60 22.15 7.76
CA SER A 79 -15.24 22.80 8.90
C SER A 79 -16.17 21.83 9.63
N PRO A 80 -16.30 21.95 10.97
CA PRO A 80 -17.38 21.32 11.72
C PRO A 80 -18.75 21.66 11.12
N GLY A 81 -19.69 20.70 11.16
CA GLY A 81 -21.02 20.87 10.60
C GLY A 81 -21.65 19.58 10.09
N ASP A 82 -22.82 19.72 9.48
CA ASP A 82 -23.55 18.60 8.87
C ASP A 82 -23.07 18.39 7.43
N TRP A 83 -22.44 17.24 7.19
CA TRP A 83 -21.92 16.82 5.90
C TRP A 83 -22.79 15.70 5.32
N SER A 84 -22.66 15.44 4.04
CA SER A 84 -23.17 14.20 3.45
C SER A 84 -22.22 13.59 2.45
N VAL A 85 -22.31 12.27 2.32
CA VAL A 85 -21.63 11.52 1.27
C VAL A 85 -22.68 11.00 0.29
N GLN A 86 -22.49 11.26 -0.99
CA GLN A 86 -23.32 10.75 -2.08
C GLN A 86 -22.53 9.71 -2.86
N LEU A 87 -23.08 8.52 -3.03
CA LEU A 87 -22.49 7.45 -3.83
C LEU A 87 -23.33 7.21 -5.08
N ARG A 88 -22.67 7.07 -6.22
CA ARG A 88 -23.26 6.81 -7.53
C ARG A 88 -22.53 5.63 -8.18
N GLY A 89 -23.15 4.46 -8.15
CA GLY A 89 -22.68 3.24 -8.79
C GLY A 89 -22.92 3.25 -10.30
N GLU A 90 -22.02 2.61 -11.06
CA GLU A 90 -22.12 2.50 -12.52
C GLU A 90 -23.35 1.70 -13.00
N ASN A 91 -23.88 0.79 -12.16
CA ASN A 91 -25.08 0.01 -12.44
C ASN A 91 -26.37 0.71 -11.99
N GLY A 92 -26.27 1.98 -11.61
CA GLY A 92 -27.42 2.83 -11.26
C GLY A 92 -27.70 2.94 -9.77
N THR A 93 -26.88 2.31 -8.91
CA THR A 93 -26.97 2.45 -7.46
C THR A 93 -26.79 3.91 -7.03
N ARG A 94 -27.66 4.43 -6.16
CA ARG A 94 -27.56 5.79 -5.62
C ARG A 94 -27.82 5.81 -4.14
N LEU A 95 -26.88 6.36 -3.38
CA LEU A 95 -26.96 6.46 -1.94
C LEU A 95 -26.57 7.85 -1.46
N THR A 96 -27.16 8.27 -0.34
CA THR A 96 -26.78 9.51 0.34
C THR A 96 -26.87 9.29 1.83
N VAL A 97 -25.78 9.58 2.54
CA VAL A 97 -25.70 9.42 3.99
C VAL A 97 -25.20 10.72 4.59
N ALA A 98 -25.93 11.24 5.56
CA ALA A 98 -25.50 12.39 6.35
C ALA A 98 -24.57 11.94 7.48
N TYR A 99 -23.56 12.75 7.78
CA TYR A 99 -22.70 12.60 8.95
C TYR A 99 -22.36 14.00 9.49
N ARG A 100 -21.99 14.10 10.76
CA ARG A 100 -21.65 15.38 11.38
C ARG A 100 -20.18 15.39 11.81
N LEU A 101 -19.44 16.39 11.37
CA LEU A 101 -18.11 16.68 11.90
C LEU A 101 -18.23 17.64 13.08
N THR A 102 -17.57 17.31 14.18
CA THR A 102 -17.49 18.17 15.37
C THR A 102 -16.08 18.66 15.60
N GLU A 103 -15.97 19.79 16.28
CA GLU A 103 -14.70 20.27 16.80
C GLU A 103 -14.34 19.46 18.06
N LEU A 104 -13.06 19.13 18.22
CA LEU A 104 -12.58 18.45 19.43
C LEU A 104 -12.22 19.52 20.47
N GLU A 105 -12.91 19.50 21.60
CA GLU A 105 -12.58 20.36 22.74
C GLU A 105 -11.52 19.68 23.61
N LEU A 106 -10.37 20.35 23.79
CA LEU A 106 -9.28 19.91 24.67
C LEU A 106 -9.00 20.98 25.73
N PRO A 107 -8.57 20.59 26.93
CA PRO A 107 -8.09 21.54 27.94
C PRO A 107 -6.69 22.03 27.55
N LEU A 108 -6.62 23.00 26.64
CA LEU A 108 -5.37 23.51 26.06
C LEU A 108 -4.82 24.69 26.85
N GLU A 109 -3.50 24.78 26.92
CA GLU A 109 -2.79 25.98 27.39
C GLU A 109 -2.41 26.83 26.17
N ASP A 110 -2.79 28.11 26.15
CA ASP A 110 -2.32 29.06 25.14
C ASP A 110 -0.87 29.47 25.44
N VAL A 111 0.02 29.31 24.45
CA VAL A 111 1.44 29.67 24.51
C VAL A 111 1.77 30.59 23.35
N VAL A 112 2.29 31.78 23.63
CA VAL A 112 2.74 32.72 22.59
C VAL A 112 4.26 32.63 22.41
N SER A 113 4.68 32.60 21.16
CA SER A 113 6.05 32.31 20.74
C SER A 113 6.41 33.21 19.56
N GLU A 114 7.21 34.26 19.78
CA GLU A 114 7.70 35.21 18.74
C GLU A 114 6.62 35.70 17.74
N GLY A 115 5.38 35.85 18.21
CA GLY A 115 4.23 36.33 17.42
C GLY A 115 3.27 35.23 16.98
N THR A 116 3.66 33.95 17.03
CA THR A 116 2.79 32.80 16.75
C THR A 116 2.12 32.33 18.04
N SER A 117 0.79 32.16 17.99
CA SER A 117 -0.01 31.66 19.11
C SER A 117 -0.20 30.16 18.96
N PHE A 118 0.46 29.39 19.82
CA PHE A 118 0.29 27.95 19.91
C PHE A 118 -0.73 27.58 20.97
N SER A 119 -1.46 26.50 20.70
CA SER A 119 -2.06 25.68 21.74
C SER A 119 -1.07 24.60 22.15
N LEU A 120 -0.98 24.32 23.45
CA LEU A 120 -0.13 23.26 23.99
C LEU A 120 -0.97 22.07 24.45
N TYR A 121 -0.65 20.91 23.88
CA TYR A 121 -1.10 19.60 24.31
C TYR A 121 0.09 18.78 24.86
N ARG A 122 -0.04 18.19 26.05
CA ARG A 122 1.04 17.45 26.72
C ARG A 122 0.79 15.95 26.65
N THR A 123 1.82 15.18 26.31
CA THR A 123 1.81 13.71 26.35
C THR A 123 2.89 13.19 27.30
N PRO A 124 2.87 11.90 27.68
CA PRO A 124 3.98 11.30 28.44
C PRO A 124 5.35 11.42 27.74
N GLU A 125 5.35 11.39 26.41
CA GLU A 125 6.54 11.36 25.55
C GLU A 125 7.02 12.76 25.17
N GLY A 126 6.24 13.82 25.42
CA GLY A 126 6.58 15.14 24.91
C GLY A 126 5.54 16.23 25.03
N ARG A 127 5.77 17.31 24.30
CA ARG A 127 4.89 18.48 24.20
C ARG A 127 4.56 18.75 22.75
N ILE A 128 3.30 19.05 22.48
CA ILE A 128 2.80 19.32 21.14
C ILE A 128 2.25 20.74 21.13
N PHE A 129 2.98 21.60 20.45
CA PHE A 129 2.61 22.98 20.15
C PHE A 129 1.95 22.98 18.77
N PHE A 130 0.74 23.48 18.65
CA PHE A 130 0.06 23.55 17.36
C PHE A 130 -0.60 24.91 17.16
N ASP A 131 -0.45 25.46 15.95
CA ASP A 131 -1.06 26.73 15.60
C ASP A 131 -2.58 26.64 15.71
N ARG A 132 -3.27 27.75 16.01
CA ARG A 132 -4.74 27.79 16.10
C ARG A 132 -5.45 27.42 14.79
N ALA A 133 -4.77 27.54 13.65
CA ALA A 133 -5.28 27.09 12.36
C ALA A 133 -5.22 25.56 12.20
N VAL A 134 -4.51 24.83 13.08
CA VAL A 134 -4.46 23.37 13.09
C VAL A 134 -5.57 22.82 13.99
N PRO A 135 -6.52 22.03 13.45
CA PRO A 135 -7.56 21.38 14.25
C PRO A 135 -7.00 20.55 15.42
N ALA A 136 -7.56 20.71 16.62
CA ALA A 136 -7.11 19.99 17.82
C ALA A 136 -7.16 18.46 17.66
N ALA A 137 -8.14 17.93 16.91
CA ALA A 137 -8.22 16.50 16.64
C ALA A 137 -7.04 15.99 15.80
N MET A 138 -6.53 16.83 14.90
CA MET A 138 -5.33 16.53 14.11
C MET A 138 -4.10 16.48 15.02
N ALA A 139 -3.95 17.44 15.92
CA ALA A 139 -2.85 17.46 16.88
C ALA A 139 -2.82 16.19 17.74
N VAL A 140 -3.98 15.69 18.17
CA VAL A 140 -4.08 14.43 18.92
C VAL A 140 -3.75 13.21 18.07
N LEU A 141 -4.16 13.19 16.80
CA LEU A 141 -3.79 12.08 15.90
C LEU A 141 -2.28 12.04 15.65
N ILE A 142 -1.68 13.19 15.35
CA ILE A 142 -0.23 13.30 15.15
C ILE A 142 0.52 12.99 16.45
N ALA A 143 -0.04 13.32 17.61
CA ALA A 143 0.51 12.91 18.91
C ALA A 143 0.67 11.39 19.05
N GLN A 144 -0.29 10.64 18.52
CA GLN A 144 -0.27 9.18 18.56
C GLN A 144 0.77 8.65 17.58
N ASP A 145 0.79 9.16 16.34
CA ASP A 145 1.81 8.80 15.36
C ASP A 145 3.22 9.13 15.88
N PHE A 146 3.37 10.20 16.67
CA PHE A 146 4.59 10.51 17.40
C PHE A 146 4.94 9.48 18.47
N SER A 147 4.02 9.14 19.37
CA SER A 147 4.28 8.14 20.42
C SER A 147 4.65 6.77 19.82
N ASP A 148 3.93 6.35 18.76
CA ASP A 148 4.17 5.10 18.05
C ASP A 148 5.52 5.12 17.33
N GLY A 149 5.79 6.16 16.53
CA GLY A 149 7.05 6.34 15.81
C GLY A 149 8.25 6.43 16.74
N LEU A 150 8.14 7.19 17.83
CA LEU A 150 9.19 7.27 18.85
C LEU A 150 9.46 5.91 19.48
N SER A 151 8.42 5.21 19.92
CA SER A 151 8.56 3.90 20.56
C SER A 151 9.23 2.89 19.63
N GLN A 152 8.85 2.90 18.35
CA GLN A 152 9.42 2.04 17.33
C GLN A 152 10.90 2.36 17.08
N VAL A 153 11.25 3.61 16.77
CA VAL A 153 12.63 4.00 16.46
C VAL A 153 13.55 3.75 17.65
N GLN A 154 13.09 4.04 18.88
CA GLN A 154 13.88 3.76 20.09
C GLN A 154 14.14 2.26 20.30
N LEU A 155 13.18 1.41 19.95
CA LEU A 155 13.34 -0.04 20.02
C LEU A 155 14.33 -0.53 18.96
N ASP A 156 14.16 -0.08 17.72
CA ASP A 156 14.94 -0.56 16.57
C ASP A 156 16.40 -0.07 16.60
N LEU A 157 16.62 1.15 17.07
CA LEU A 157 17.96 1.70 17.30
C LEU A 157 18.50 1.40 18.72
N ASP A 158 17.78 0.64 19.55
CA ASP A 158 18.14 0.32 20.94
C ASP A 158 18.58 1.56 21.75
N TYR A 159 17.93 2.70 21.53
CA TYR A 159 18.31 3.99 22.11
C TYR A 159 17.11 4.66 22.75
N GLN A 160 17.22 5.04 24.02
CA GLN A 160 16.15 5.74 24.75
C GLN A 160 16.48 7.22 24.85
N LEU A 161 15.53 8.09 24.49
CA LEU A 161 15.68 9.53 24.68
C LEU A 161 15.51 9.89 26.16
N ASP A 162 16.49 10.65 26.68
CA ASP A 162 16.36 11.30 27.98
C ASP A 162 15.57 12.61 27.83
N GLY A 163 14.36 12.64 28.39
CA GLY A 163 13.44 13.77 28.26
C GLY A 163 12.62 13.71 26.97
N GLY A 164 11.34 14.10 27.06
CA GLY A 164 10.44 14.06 25.91
C GLY A 164 10.85 15.00 24.78
N LEU A 165 10.24 14.83 23.61
CA LEU A 165 10.45 15.70 22.45
C LEU A 165 9.36 16.77 22.33
N ASP A 166 9.74 17.92 21.78
CA ASP A 166 8.78 18.96 21.41
C ASP A 166 8.40 18.80 19.94
N PHE A 167 7.11 18.90 19.65
CA PHE A 167 6.55 18.91 18.30
C PHE A 167 5.85 20.23 18.05
N TYR A 168 6.06 20.77 16.87
CA TYR A 168 5.47 22.01 16.39
C TYR A 168 4.64 21.67 15.14
N LEU A 169 3.33 21.85 15.19
CA LEU A 169 2.42 21.60 14.07
C LEU A 169 1.99 22.93 13.46
N LEU A 170 2.37 23.14 12.20
CA LEU A 170 2.20 24.39 11.49
C LEU A 170 1.25 24.20 10.32
N PRO A 171 0.40 25.21 10.02
CA PRO A 171 -0.66 25.08 9.04
C PRO A 171 -0.17 25.16 7.60
N ASP A 172 1.10 25.52 7.36
CA ASP A 172 1.73 25.55 6.05
C ASP A 172 3.26 25.61 6.15
N ASN A 173 3.94 25.26 5.05
CA ASN A 173 5.39 25.32 4.93
C ASN A 173 5.97 26.71 5.26
N ALA A 174 5.29 27.77 4.85
CA ALA A 174 5.75 29.13 5.13
C ALA A 174 5.80 29.41 6.64
N SER A 175 4.85 28.87 7.39
CA SER A 175 4.78 28.96 8.85
C SER A 175 5.82 28.07 9.52
N LEU A 176 6.05 26.87 8.99
CA LEU A 176 7.17 26.01 9.41
C LEU A 176 8.51 26.72 9.27
N VAL A 177 8.82 27.28 8.09
CA VAL A 177 10.09 27.97 7.84
C VAL A 177 10.26 29.15 8.81
N ARG A 178 9.24 30.00 8.97
CA ARG A 178 9.30 31.14 9.90
C ARG A 178 9.59 30.72 11.34
N GLU A 179 8.91 29.68 11.84
CA GLU A 179 9.10 29.21 13.21
C GLU A 179 10.44 28.51 13.41
N ALA A 180 10.90 27.76 12.41
CA ALA A 180 12.21 27.11 12.45
C ALA A 180 13.35 28.14 12.42
N GLU A 181 13.26 29.18 11.57
CA GLU A 181 14.21 30.30 11.54
C GLU A 181 14.21 31.06 12.88
N ALA A 182 13.03 31.32 13.46
CA ALA A 182 12.92 31.91 14.80
C ALA A 182 13.52 30.99 15.90
N GLY A 183 13.48 29.68 15.68
CA GLY A 183 14.14 28.68 16.52
C GLY A 183 15.67 28.65 16.40
N GLY A 184 16.24 29.31 15.39
CA GLY A 184 17.69 29.42 15.16
C GLY A 184 18.21 28.70 13.93
N ALA A 185 17.34 28.15 13.07
CA ALA A 185 17.77 27.56 11.80
C ALA A 185 18.18 28.65 10.79
N GLU A 186 19.26 28.43 10.05
CA GLU A 186 19.73 29.34 8.99
C GLU A 186 19.52 28.71 7.61
N GLU A 187 19.07 29.52 6.63
CA GLU A 187 18.95 29.15 5.20
C GLU A 187 18.18 27.85 4.91
N ILE A 188 16.96 27.75 5.45
CA ILE A 188 16.05 26.65 5.12
C ILE A 188 15.50 26.84 3.69
N ALA A 189 16.07 26.10 2.73
CA ALA A 189 15.38 25.82 1.47
C ALA A 189 14.22 24.86 1.80
N GLY A 190 12.98 25.27 1.53
CA GLY A 190 11.77 24.58 2.01
C GLY A 190 11.83 23.05 1.99
N PHE A 191 11.46 22.43 3.11
CA PHE A 191 11.34 20.98 3.28
C PHE A 191 9.98 20.48 2.79
N GLU A 192 9.88 19.21 2.35
CA GLU A 192 8.64 18.68 1.78
C GLU A 192 7.51 18.46 2.82
N ALA A 193 7.85 18.25 4.10
CA ALA A 193 6.86 17.83 5.11
C ALA A 193 7.26 18.09 6.58
N GLY A 194 8.54 17.88 6.93
CA GLY A 194 9.03 17.93 8.30
C GLY A 194 10.44 18.50 8.41
N LEU A 195 10.82 18.89 9.62
CA LEU A 195 12.16 19.36 9.96
C LEU A 195 12.48 19.07 11.43
N SER A 196 13.59 18.35 11.64
CA SER A 196 14.15 18.11 12.96
C SER A 196 15.24 19.13 13.29
N LEU A 197 15.04 19.91 14.36
CA LEU A 197 16.05 20.81 14.91
C LEU A 197 16.59 20.26 16.23
N TYR A 198 17.91 20.16 16.33
CA TYR A 198 18.62 19.70 17.52
C TYR A 198 19.70 20.73 17.92
N ALA A 199 19.95 20.85 19.23
CA ALA A 199 20.92 21.79 19.83
C ALA A 199 20.57 23.30 19.71
N PHE A 200 19.32 23.64 19.37
CA PHE A 200 18.81 25.00 19.36
C PHE A 200 17.93 25.30 20.59
N PRO A 201 17.72 26.59 20.96
CA PRO A 201 16.82 26.98 22.05
C PRO A 201 15.39 26.43 21.91
N ARG A 202 14.96 26.16 20.67
CA ARG A 202 13.71 25.43 20.35
C ARG A 202 13.99 24.17 19.54
N SER A 203 14.74 23.26 20.15
CA SER A 203 14.91 21.91 19.61
C SER A 203 13.58 21.17 19.59
N GLY A 204 13.34 20.39 18.55
CA GLY A 204 12.10 19.66 18.35
C GLY A 204 11.87 19.34 16.88
N ILE A 205 10.69 18.80 16.61
CA ILE A 205 10.26 18.40 15.26
C ILE A 205 9.16 19.36 14.81
N TYR A 206 9.36 19.98 13.65
CA TYR A 206 8.44 20.93 13.04
C TYR A 206 7.78 20.25 11.84
N LEU A 207 6.45 20.32 11.74
CA LEU A 207 5.68 19.64 10.71
C LEU A 207 4.75 20.61 9.98
N ASP A 208 4.77 20.55 8.65
CA ASP A 208 3.75 21.15 7.81
C ASP A 208 2.59 20.16 7.66
N VAL A 209 1.46 20.47 8.30
CA VAL A 209 0.28 19.59 8.30
C VAL A 209 -0.67 19.86 7.13
N SER A 210 -0.32 20.80 6.23
CA SER A 210 -1.08 21.07 5.00
C SER A 210 -0.56 20.35 3.77
N GLY A 211 0.77 20.16 3.69
CA GLY A 211 1.44 19.54 2.55
C GLY A 211 1.45 18.02 2.60
N SER A 212 1.50 17.43 3.81
CA SER A 212 1.50 15.99 4.00
C SER A 212 0.08 15.44 4.23
N PRO A 213 -0.36 14.45 3.44
CA PRO A 213 -1.56 13.67 3.78
C PRO A 213 -1.42 13.10 5.19
N LEU A 214 -2.48 13.09 6.00
CA LEU A 214 -2.50 12.34 7.27
C LEU A 214 -2.13 10.87 7.06
N LEU A 215 -2.41 10.34 5.88
CA LEU A 215 -1.99 8.99 5.49
C LEU A 215 -0.46 8.82 5.37
N GLY A 216 0.31 9.88 5.13
CA GLY A 216 1.78 9.85 5.09
C GLY A 216 2.45 10.26 6.41
N MET A 217 1.68 10.79 7.37
CA MET A 217 2.24 11.41 8.57
C MET A 217 3.03 10.44 9.48
N PRO A 218 2.64 9.16 9.69
CA PRO A 218 3.44 8.24 10.48
C PRO A 218 4.86 8.05 9.92
N HIS A 219 5.00 8.03 8.59
CA HIS A 219 6.30 7.95 7.93
C HIS A 219 7.13 9.19 8.25
N VAL A 220 6.60 10.39 7.99
CA VAL A 220 7.29 11.67 8.22
C VAL A 220 7.70 11.80 9.69
N VAL A 221 6.81 11.48 10.61
CA VAL A 221 7.08 11.59 12.04
C VAL A 221 8.21 10.65 12.48
N ALA A 222 8.19 9.38 12.06
CA ALA A 222 9.27 8.44 12.39
C ALA A 222 10.59 8.86 11.73
N HIS A 223 10.56 9.36 10.48
CA HIS A 223 11.72 9.92 9.79
C HIS A 223 12.36 11.06 10.62
N GLU A 224 11.59 12.04 11.07
CA GLU A 224 12.12 13.17 11.85
C GLU A 224 12.58 12.78 13.26
N VAL A 225 11.99 11.74 13.85
CA VAL A 225 12.44 11.16 15.12
C VAL A 225 13.82 10.52 14.97
N VAL A 226 14.10 9.84 13.86
CA VAL A 226 15.44 9.29 13.59
C VAL A 226 16.47 10.40 13.65
N HIS A 227 16.22 11.57 13.05
CA HIS A 227 17.14 12.71 13.12
C HIS A 227 17.40 13.16 14.57
N GLN A 228 16.39 13.19 15.45
CA GLN A 228 16.58 13.52 16.87
C GLN A 228 17.45 12.50 17.62
N ILE A 229 17.23 11.20 17.37
CA ILE A 229 17.99 10.12 18.01
C ILE A 229 19.40 10.05 17.44
N ALA A 230 19.56 10.13 16.12
CA ALA A 230 20.84 10.08 15.44
C ALA A 230 21.77 11.22 15.90
N ALA A 231 21.26 12.45 16.02
CA ALA A 231 22.02 13.60 16.53
C ALA A 231 22.60 13.36 17.94
N ARG A 232 21.87 12.61 18.79
CA ARG A 232 22.32 12.26 20.15
C ARG A 232 23.31 11.10 20.16
N ILE A 233 23.13 10.10 19.30
CA ILE A 233 24.07 8.97 19.13
C ILE A 233 25.41 9.49 18.58
N GLU A 234 25.36 10.33 17.55
CA GLU A 234 26.58 10.85 16.91
C GLU A 234 27.25 11.96 17.73
N ALA A 235 26.53 12.64 18.63
CA ALA A 235 27.05 13.70 19.50
C ALA A 235 27.85 14.78 18.72
N ASN A 236 27.28 15.29 17.62
CA ASN A 236 27.87 16.26 16.68
C ASN A 236 29.11 15.78 15.90
N ARG A 237 29.32 14.47 15.78
CA ARG A 237 30.40 13.89 14.95
C ARG A 237 30.01 13.71 13.48
N ASN A 238 28.75 13.98 13.14
CA ASN A 238 28.18 14.07 11.80
C ASN A 238 28.45 12.81 10.95
N ALA A 239 27.68 11.75 11.20
CA ALA A 239 27.68 10.59 10.31
C ALA A 239 27.28 11.00 8.87
N PRO A 240 27.67 10.24 7.84
CA PRO A 240 27.33 10.56 6.46
C PRO A 240 25.81 10.68 6.26
N LEU A 241 25.37 11.77 5.63
CA LEU A 241 23.94 12.05 5.46
C LEU A 241 23.18 10.94 4.73
N TRP A 242 23.78 10.31 3.72
CA TRP A 242 23.13 9.16 3.05
C TRP A 242 22.73 8.04 4.01
N PHE A 243 23.47 7.86 5.11
CA PHE A 243 23.13 6.85 6.09
C PHE A 243 22.04 7.34 7.04
N ILE A 244 22.13 8.58 7.52
CA ILE A 244 21.12 9.17 8.40
C ILE A 244 19.76 9.25 7.69
N GLU A 245 19.71 9.84 6.49
CA GLU A 245 18.49 9.92 5.66
C GLU A 245 17.98 8.52 5.28
N GLY A 246 18.89 7.58 5.02
CA GLY A 246 18.51 6.20 4.70
C GLY A 246 17.87 5.47 5.87
N VAL A 247 18.36 5.68 7.11
CA VAL A 247 17.75 5.14 8.33
C VAL A 247 16.43 5.84 8.61
N ALA A 248 16.36 7.16 8.39
CA ALA A 248 15.15 7.95 8.56
C ALA A 248 14.02 7.46 7.64
N ASP A 249 14.29 7.26 6.34
CA ASP A 249 13.33 6.67 5.41
C ASP A 249 13.01 5.21 5.75
N PHE A 250 14.01 4.40 6.15
CA PHE A 250 13.78 2.99 6.49
C PHE A 250 12.80 2.84 7.67
N GLU A 251 12.99 3.61 8.74
CA GLU A 251 12.07 3.62 9.88
C GLU A 251 10.75 4.31 9.55
N GLY A 252 10.78 5.38 8.74
CA GLY A 252 9.59 6.01 8.16
C GLY A 252 8.70 5.00 7.43
N PHE A 253 9.28 4.20 6.54
CA PHE A 253 8.58 3.12 5.86
C PHE A 253 8.03 2.07 6.82
N LYS A 254 8.75 1.70 7.88
CA LYS A 254 8.27 0.73 8.87
C LYS A 254 7.07 1.25 9.64
N ALA A 255 7.11 2.50 10.10
CA ALA A 255 6.00 3.17 10.78
C ALA A 255 4.79 3.31 9.86
N GLY A 256 5.01 3.78 8.63
CA GLY A 256 3.97 3.89 7.61
C GLY A 256 3.31 2.54 7.31
N LEU A 257 4.09 1.46 7.14
CA LEU A 257 3.56 0.13 6.79
C LEU A 257 2.60 -0.42 7.85
N ALA A 258 2.80 -0.08 9.12
CA ALA A 258 1.91 -0.50 10.20
C ALA A 258 0.49 0.07 10.04
N ARG A 259 0.35 1.23 9.40
CA ARG A 259 -0.92 1.98 9.30
C ARG A 259 -1.50 2.05 7.89
N PHE A 260 -0.62 2.14 6.89
CA PHE A 260 -0.93 2.36 5.47
C PHE A 260 -0.12 1.44 4.54
N PRO A 261 -0.28 0.11 4.67
CA PRO A 261 0.60 -0.87 4.06
C PRO A 261 0.64 -0.82 2.52
N GLU A 262 -0.45 -0.47 1.85
CA GLU A 262 -0.50 -0.45 0.38
C GLU A 262 0.29 0.71 -0.22
N GLN A 263 0.08 1.92 0.30
CA GLN A 263 0.75 3.15 -0.12
C GLN A 263 2.26 3.06 0.11
N GLU A 264 2.66 2.62 1.31
CA GLU A 264 4.07 2.50 1.66
C GLU A 264 4.78 1.40 0.86
N ARG A 265 4.11 0.27 0.60
CA ARG A 265 4.65 -0.73 -0.34
C ARG A 265 4.85 -0.15 -1.74
N GLN A 266 3.94 0.72 -2.21
CA GLN A 266 4.11 1.39 -3.50
C GLN A 266 5.30 2.34 -3.50
N TRP A 267 5.46 3.17 -2.48
CA TRP A 267 6.60 4.08 -2.34
C TRP A 267 7.93 3.35 -2.23
N ARG A 268 8.03 2.28 -1.44
CA ARG A 268 9.22 1.41 -1.38
C ARG A 268 9.58 0.84 -2.74
N ARG A 269 8.59 0.35 -3.50
CA ARG A 269 8.80 -0.14 -4.87
C ARG A 269 9.29 0.98 -5.80
N GLN A 270 8.73 2.18 -5.68
CA GLN A 270 9.16 3.33 -6.47
C GLN A 270 10.62 3.70 -6.19
N ALA A 271 11.02 3.78 -4.92
CA ALA A 271 12.40 4.06 -4.53
C ALA A 271 13.37 2.99 -5.09
N ARG A 272 13.02 1.70 -4.99
CA ARG A 272 13.80 0.61 -5.60
C ARG A 272 13.90 0.72 -7.12
N ASN A 273 12.81 1.06 -7.80
CA ASN A 273 12.81 1.26 -9.25
C ASN A 273 13.70 2.43 -9.68
N ILE A 274 13.64 3.56 -8.96
CA ILE A 274 14.51 4.72 -9.22
C ILE A 274 15.99 4.32 -9.14
N VAL A 275 16.37 3.60 -8.08
CA VAL A 275 17.76 3.15 -7.89
C VAL A 275 18.17 2.14 -8.94
N ARG A 276 17.29 1.18 -9.28
CA ARG A 276 17.55 0.20 -10.36
C ARG A 276 17.82 0.91 -11.67
N ASP A 277 16.96 1.84 -12.06
CA ASP A 277 17.06 2.53 -13.34
C ASP A 277 18.38 3.31 -13.40
N ALA A 278 18.78 3.95 -12.30
CA ALA A 278 20.10 4.58 -12.19
C ALA A 278 21.26 3.56 -12.31
N VAL A 279 21.17 2.39 -11.66
CA VAL A 279 22.19 1.34 -11.80
C VAL A 279 22.33 0.85 -13.24
N VAL A 280 21.21 0.61 -13.93
CA VAL A 280 21.18 0.13 -15.33
C VAL A 280 21.68 1.20 -16.30
N ALA A 281 21.33 2.46 -16.07
CA ALA A 281 21.78 3.59 -16.88
C ALA A 281 23.25 3.97 -16.63
N GLY A 282 23.85 3.50 -15.54
CA GLY A 282 25.21 3.91 -15.12
C GLY A 282 25.23 5.22 -14.34
N ASP A 283 24.08 5.69 -13.86
CA ASP A 283 23.87 6.94 -13.13
C ASP A 283 23.90 6.77 -11.59
N TRP A 284 24.35 5.61 -11.10
CA TRP A 284 24.54 5.39 -9.65
C TRP A 284 25.44 6.48 -9.04
N ILE A 285 25.01 7.04 -7.92
CA ILE A 285 25.78 8.06 -7.20
C ILE A 285 26.70 7.39 -6.19
N ASP A 286 28.01 7.65 -6.21
CA ASP A 286 28.91 7.05 -5.21
C ASP A 286 28.51 7.53 -3.79
N LEU A 287 28.30 6.60 -2.85
CA LEU A 287 27.87 6.93 -1.49
C LEU A 287 28.85 7.85 -0.75
N THR A 288 30.14 7.82 -1.11
CA THR A 288 31.14 8.78 -0.59
C THR A 288 30.78 10.23 -0.93
N THR A 289 30.11 10.46 -2.06
CA THR A 289 29.68 11.79 -2.51
C THR A 289 28.36 12.22 -1.90
N LEU A 290 27.58 11.30 -1.32
CA LEU A 290 26.31 11.60 -0.63
C LEU A 290 26.49 11.90 0.86
N GLY A 291 27.73 11.93 1.37
CA GLY A 291 27.98 12.13 2.80
C GLY A 291 27.85 13.57 3.29
N GLY A 292 27.98 14.57 2.41
CA GLY A 292 28.11 15.99 2.82
C GLY A 292 26.87 16.84 2.55
N TYR A 293 26.50 17.69 3.52
CA TYR A 293 25.33 18.59 3.49
C TYR A 293 25.25 19.48 2.25
N GLU A 294 26.39 19.97 1.76
CA GLU A 294 26.43 20.83 0.56
C GLU A 294 25.93 20.14 -0.72
N VAL A 295 26.00 18.80 -0.79
CA VAL A 295 25.52 18.03 -1.95
C VAL A 295 24.00 17.93 -1.93
N TRP A 296 23.40 17.85 -0.75
CA TRP A 296 21.96 17.79 -0.55
C TRP A 296 21.31 19.17 -0.78
N GLN A 297 21.92 20.25 -0.28
CA GLN A 297 21.44 21.61 -0.57
C GLN A 297 21.59 22.02 -2.05
N ARG A 298 22.65 21.57 -2.73
CA ARG A 298 22.86 21.82 -4.17
C ARG A 298 22.14 20.83 -5.08
N GLY A 299 21.35 19.92 -4.50
CA GLY A 299 20.61 18.87 -5.20
C GLY A 299 19.77 19.40 -6.36
N GLY A 300 19.19 20.61 -6.24
CA GLY A 300 18.72 21.55 -7.27
C GLY A 300 17.66 21.08 -8.28
N GLN A 301 17.65 19.80 -8.64
CA GLN A 301 16.74 19.13 -9.55
C GLN A 301 16.04 18.02 -8.75
N LEU A 302 14.71 18.08 -8.70
CA LEU A 302 13.86 17.15 -7.95
C LEU A 302 14.18 15.68 -8.26
N GLU A 303 14.48 15.36 -9.53
CA GLU A 303 14.85 14.00 -9.96
C GLU A 303 16.14 13.50 -9.29
N ARG A 304 17.15 14.36 -9.17
CA ARG A 304 18.41 14.01 -8.50
C ARG A 304 18.20 13.83 -7.00
N LEU A 305 17.43 14.70 -6.38
CA LEU A 305 17.10 14.59 -4.95
C LEU A 305 16.34 13.28 -4.65
N ASN A 306 15.35 12.95 -5.48
CA ASN A 306 14.61 11.69 -5.39
C ASN A 306 15.53 10.47 -5.51
N LEU A 307 16.52 10.50 -6.42
CA LEU A 307 17.53 9.44 -6.52
C LEU A 307 18.41 9.36 -5.27
N MET A 308 18.82 10.49 -4.70
CA MET A 308 19.66 10.53 -3.48
C MET A 308 18.95 9.87 -2.29
N TYR A 309 17.71 10.29 -2.00
CA TYR A 309 16.87 9.68 -0.95
C TYR A 309 16.61 8.20 -1.23
N SER A 310 16.19 7.87 -2.46
CA SER A 310 15.91 6.47 -2.84
C SER A 310 17.14 5.58 -2.67
N GLN A 311 18.33 6.05 -3.04
CA GLN A 311 19.57 5.30 -2.93
C GLN A 311 20.03 5.14 -1.47
N ALA A 312 19.85 6.19 -0.65
CA ALA A 312 20.06 6.14 0.79
C ALA A 312 19.18 5.06 1.45
N PHE A 313 17.86 5.13 1.22
CA PHE A 313 16.89 4.15 1.70
C PHE A 313 17.25 2.72 1.26
N VAL A 314 17.46 2.50 -0.04
CA VAL A 314 17.75 1.15 -0.58
C VAL A 314 19.04 0.56 -0.03
N THR A 315 20.03 1.41 0.24
CA THR A 315 21.28 1.00 0.88
C THR A 315 21.05 0.53 2.31
N VAL A 316 20.27 1.27 3.10
CA VAL A 316 19.94 0.89 4.50
C VAL A 316 19.03 -0.33 4.54
N ASP A 317 18.03 -0.41 3.66
CA ASP A 317 17.17 -1.58 3.49
C ASP A 317 17.99 -2.83 3.12
N TYR A 318 19.06 -2.71 2.34
CA TYR A 318 20.00 -3.80 2.09
C TYR A 318 20.73 -4.23 3.38
N VAL A 319 21.23 -3.29 4.17
CA VAL A 319 21.91 -3.58 5.45
C VAL A 319 20.96 -4.31 6.39
N ALA A 320 19.77 -3.76 6.60
CA ALA A 320 18.73 -4.33 7.45
C ALA A 320 18.33 -5.75 7.02
N ARG A 321 18.08 -5.98 5.72
CA ARG A 321 17.72 -7.33 5.22
C ARG A 321 18.86 -8.34 5.27
N THR A 322 20.11 -7.90 5.13
CA THR A 322 21.27 -8.79 5.02
C THR A 322 21.89 -9.10 6.39
N TYR A 323 21.93 -8.11 7.27
CA TYR A 323 22.63 -8.17 8.55
C TYR A 323 21.70 -7.95 9.76
N GLY A 324 20.44 -7.52 9.53
CA GLY A 324 19.44 -7.26 10.57
C GLY A 324 19.43 -5.80 11.05
N ASP A 325 18.25 -5.31 11.42
CA ASP A 325 18.01 -3.93 11.89
C ASP A 325 18.90 -3.53 13.08
N HIS A 326 19.21 -4.48 13.96
CA HIS A 326 20.12 -4.29 15.10
C HIS A 326 21.54 -3.82 14.71
N THR A 327 21.92 -3.89 13.44
CA THR A 327 23.23 -3.41 12.93
C THR A 327 23.23 -1.92 12.57
N LEU A 328 22.07 -1.28 12.47
CA LEU A 328 21.96 0.12 12.07
C LEU A 328 22.62 1.06 13.07
N ARG A 329 22.39 0.87 14.38
CA ARG A 329 23.03 1.67 15.42
C ARG A 329 24.56 1.48 15.46
N PRO A 330 25.13 0.26 15.54
CA PRO A 330 26.58 0.08 15.50
C PRO A 330 27.23 0.66 14.23
N LEU A 331 26.53 0.63 13.09
CA LEU A 331 26.99 1.27 11.87
C LEU A 331 26.95 2.80 11.98
N LEU A 332 25.86 3.38 12.54
CA LEU A 332 25.77 4.82 12.80
C LEU A 332 26.93 5.29 13.69
N GLU A 333 27.15 4.62 14.81
CA GLU A 333 28.22 4.91 15.76
C GLU A 333 29.60 4.79 15.08
N GLY A 334 29.83 3.71 14.34
CA GLY A 334 31.08 3.50 13.62
C GLY A 334 31.36 4.56 12.56
N LEU A 335 30.33 4.99 11.83
CA LEU A 335 30.45 6.05 10.82
C LEU A 335 30.63 7.44 11.44
N ALA A 336 29.97 7.72 12.58
CA ALA A 336 30.16 8.95 13.33
C ALA A 336 31.57 9.03 13.95
N ASP A 337 32.09 7.92 14.47
CA ASP A 337 33.44 7.86 15.06
C ASP A 337 34.56 8.03 14.01
N SER A 338 34.29 7.67 12.75
CA SER A 338 35.31 7.59 11.71
C SER A 338 34.75 7.98 10.33
N PRO A 339 34.25 9.21 10.14
CA PRO A 339 33.50 9.61 8.94
C PRO A 339 34.32 9.56 7.65
N THR A 340 35.65 9.61 7.75
CA THR A 340 36.57 9.52 6.61
C THR A 340 37.19 8.14 6.43
N GLU A 341 36.98 7.19 7.35
CA GLU A 341 37.61 5.85 7.33
C GLU A 341 36.57 4.75 7.05
N LEU A 342 35.76 4.94 6.00
CA LEU A 342 34.66 4.04 5.64
C LEU A 342 35.12 2.58 5.49
N ASP A 343 36.26 2.33 4.85
CA ASP A 343 36.80 0.97 4.71
C ASP A 343 37.08 0.30 6.06
N ALA A 344 37.58 1.04 7.05
CA ALA A 344 37.85 0.48 8.37
C ALA A 344 36.56 0.11 9.11
N VAL A 345 35.52 0.94 9.00
CA VAL A 345 34.20 0.70 9.58
C VAL A 345 33.56 -0.54 8.95
N PHE A 346 33.53 -0.62 7.62
CA PHE A 346 32.93 -1.74 6.89
C PHE A 346 33.72 -3.04 7.05
N GLN A 347 35.06 -2.97 7.14
CA GLN A 347 35.88 -4.14 7.41
C GLN A 347 35.61 -4.69 8.82
N ARG A 348 35.40 -3.82 9.80
CA ARG A 348 35.10 -4.21 11.19
C ARG A 348 33.71 -4.82 11.33
N LEU A 349 32.69 -4.23 10.69
CA LEU A 349 31.29 -4.62 10.88
C LEU A 349 30.83 -5.73 9.93
N PHE A 350 31.34 -5.74 8.69
CA PHE A 350 30.84 -6.62 7.63
C PHE A 350 31.94 -7.47 6.97
N ALA A 351 33.19 -7.35 7.44
CA ALA A 351 34.35 -8.05 6.90
C ALA A 351 34.58 -7.81 5.39
N MET A 352 34.28 -6.61 4.90
CA MET A 352 34.46 -6.20 3.51
C MET A 352 34.89 -4.75 3.38
N SER A 353 35.45 -4.39 2.21
CA SER A 353 35.70 -2.99 1.86
C SER A 353 34.39 -2.24 1.59
N PHE A 354 34.41 -0.91 1.71
CA PHE A 354 33.26 -0.07 1.38
C PHE A 354 32.91 -0.13 -0.11
N ALA A 355 33.92 -0.26 -0.99
CA ALA A 355 33.71 -0.44 -2.42
C ALA A 355 32.98 -1.76 -2.73
N GLU A 356 33.37 -2.85 -2.06
CA GLU A 356 32.67 -4.14 -2.19
C GLU A 356 31.23 -4.04 -1.68
N PHE A 357 31.01 -3.38 -0.54
CA PHE A 357 29.67 -3.12 -0.03
C PHE A 357 28.78 -2.40 -1.04
N GLN A 358 29.24 -1.28 -1.61
CA GLN A 358 28.49 -0.54 -2.64
C GLN A 358 28.14 -1.44 -3.83
N GLN A 359 29.08 -2.27 -4.28
CA GLN A 359 28.84 -3.20 -5.38
C GLN A 359 27.78 -4.27 -5.04
N ARG A 360 27.78 -4.77 -3.81
CA ARG A 360 26.77 -5.73 -3.34
C ARG A 360 25.38 -5.09 -3.26
N VAL A 361 25.27 -3.85 -2.79
CA VAL A 361 24.01 -3.10 -2.79
C VAL A 361 23.48 -2.97 -4.22
N ARG A 362 24.30 -2.46 -5.16
CA ARG A 362 23.92 -2.32 -6.58
C ARG A 362 23.40 -3.62 -7.18
N SER A 363 24.11 -4.73 -6.92
CA SER A 363 23.74 -6.04 -7.45
C SER A 363 22.41 -6.53 -6.85
N SER A 364 22.19 -6.33 -5.54
CA SER A 364 20.98 -6.75 -4.86
C SER A 364 19.71 -6.09 -5.39
N VAL A 365 19.79 -4.83 -5.84
CA VAL A 365 18.63 -4.08 -6.34
C VAL A 365 18.14 -4.66 -7.67
N VAL A 366 19.07 -5.05 -8.55
CA VAL A 366 18.74 -5.67 -9.84
C VAL A 366 18.14 -7.06 -9.63
N GLU A 367 18.67 -7.84 -8.68
CA GLU A 367 18.18 -9.19 -8.36
C GLU A 367 16.78 -9.15 -7.74
N LEU A 368 16.53 -8.26 -6.77
CA LEU A 368 15.23 -8.14 -6.09
C LEU A 368 14.12 -7.73 -7.04
N ASP A 369 14.37 -6.77 -7.94
CA ASP A 369 13.37 -6.34 -8.91
C ASP A 369 13.05 -7.43 -9.94
N THR A 370 14.04 -8.25 -10.31
CA THR A 370 13.79 -9.42 -11.17
C THR A 370 12.85 -10.40 -10.46
N TYR A 371 13.12 -10.69 -9.19
CA TYR A 371 12.27 -11.55 -8.36
C TYR A 371 10.85 -10.99 -8.15
N GLU A 372 10.72 -9.70 -7.83
CA GLU A 372 9.42 -9.04 -7.62
C GLU A 372 8.59 -9.00 -8.92
N ARG A 373 9.21 -8.77 -10.09
CA ARG A 373 8.54 -8.83 -11.39
C ARG A 373 8.07 -10.23 -11.74
N GLU A 374 8.88 -11.24 -11.46
CA GLU A 374 8.48 -12.65 -11.64
C GLU A 374 7.26 -13.00 -10.78
N ILE A 375 7.24 -12.58 -9.52
CA ILE A 375 6.09 -12.78 -8.63
C ILE A 375 4.86 -12.05 -9.14
N ALA A 376 4.99 -10.78 -9.54
CA ALA A 376 3.87 -10.01 -10.07
C ALA A 376 3.27 -10.66 -11.33
N ALA A 377 4.12 -11.18 -12.22
CA ALA A 377 3.69 -11.92 -13.39
C ALA A 377 2.99 -13.25 -13.02
N LEU A 378 3.47 -13.96 -12.01
CA LEU A 378 2.82 -15.16 -11.47
C LEU A 378 1.44 -14.86 -10.86
N ILE A 379 1.31 -13.77 -10.11
CA ILE A 379 0.03 -13.33 -9.54
C ILE A 379 -0.94 -12.95 -10.66
N ASP A 380 -0.54 -12.15 -11.66
CA ASP A 380 -1.43 -11.79 -12.78
C ASP A 380 -1.89 -13.04 -13.56
N TYR A 381 -0.96 -13.97 -13.82
CA TYR A 381 -1.28 -15.24 -14.46
C TYR A 381 -2.29 -16.06 -13.64
N ALA A 382 -2.11 -16.17 -12.32
CA ALA A 382 -3.03 -16.86 -11.44
C ALA A 382 -4.43 -16.23 -11.46
N ARG A 383 -4.53 -14.90 -11.44
CA ARG A 383 -5.80 -14.18 -11.54
C ARG A 383 -6.54 -14.49 -12.85
N ARG A 384 -5.82 -14.58 -13.98
CA ARG A 384 -6.41 -14.96 -15.28
C ARG A 384 -6.89 -16.42 -15.27
N LEU A 385 -6.13 -17.32 -14.67
CA LEU A 385 -6.53 -18.73 -14.51
C LEU A 385 -7.81 -18.85 -13.68
N PHE A 386 -7.91 -18.17 -12.53
CA PHE A 386 -9.11 -18.16 -11.69
C PHE A 386 -10.31 -17.48 -12.37
N ALA A 387 -10.09 -16.51 -13.26
CA ALA A 387 -11.16 -15.94 -14.07
C ALA A 387 -11.75 -16.98 -15.05
N GLU A 388 -10.91 -17.77 -15.73
CA GLU A 388 -11.39 -18.85 -16.61
C GLU A 388 -12.03 -20.01 -15.86
N GLU A 389 -11.63 -20.23 -14.60
CA GLU A 389 -12.35 -21.14 -13.71
C GLU A 389 -13.80 -20.69 -13.53
N GLN A 390 -14.01 -19.42 -13.20
CA GLN A 390 -15.35 -18.94 -12.95
C GLN A 390 -16.24 -19.12 -14.18
N VAL A 391 -15.69 -18.86 -15.37
CA VAL A 391 -16.38 -19.14 -16.64
C VAL A 391 -16.70 -20.63 -16.80
N THR A 392 -15.74 -21.52 -16.50
CA THR A 392 -15.93 -22.97 -16.56
C THR A 392 -17.04 -23.43 -15.62
N ARG A 393 -17.04 -22.94 -14.36
CA ARG A 393 -18.08 -23.21 -13.36
C ARG A 393 -19.44 -22.70 -13.82
N ASP A 394 -19.51 -21.52 -14.43
CA ASP A 394 -20.75 -20.96 -14.98
C ASP A 394 -21.33 -21.78 -16.13
N ILE A 395 -20.47 -22.23 -17.07
CA ILE A 395 -20.88 -23.14 -18.14
C ILE A 395 -21.36 -24.46 -17.52
N GLY A 396 -20.61 -25.04 -16.59
CA GLY A 396 -20.95 -26.28 -15.89
C GLY A 396 -22.27 -26.21 -15.11
N ARG A 397 -22.56 -25.10 -14.41
CA ARG A 397 -23.84 -24.86 -13.73
C ARG A 397 -25.00 -24.85 -14.72
N ARG A 398 -24.87 -24.11 -15.83
CA ARG A 398 -25.90 -24.07 -16.88
C ARG A 398 -26.08 -25.42 -17.57
N TRP A 399 -24.99 -26.14 -17.80
CA TRP A 399 -25.03 -27.50 -18.33
C TRP A 399 -25.79 -28.44 -17.39
N ASN A 400 -25.49 -28.43 -16.09
CA ASN A 400 -26.21 -29.25 -15.11
C ASN A 400 -27.70 -28.91 -15.07
N GLY A 401 -28.05 -27.62 -15.10
CA GLY A 401 -29.45 -27.18 -15.22
C GLY A 401 -30.12 -27.68 -16.51
N TYR A 402 -29.39 -27.71 -17.64
CA TYR A 402 -29.85 -28.34 -18.87
C TYR A 402 -30.12 -29.83 -18.66
N LEU A 403 -29.20 -30.58 -18.04
CA LEU A 403 -29.34 -32.03 -17.84
C LEU A 403 -30.61 -32.39 -17.06
N THR A 404 -30.99 -31.58 -16.06
CA THR A 404 -32.22 -31.79 -15.27
C THR A 404 -33.49 -31.70 -16.11
N ARG A 405 -33.53 -30.80 -17.09
CA ARG A 405 -34.71 -30.58 -17.94
C ARG A 405 -34.65 -31.29 -19.29
N ARG A 406 -33.52 -31.89 -19.67
CA ARG A 406 -33.29 -32.40 -21.02
C ARG A 406 -34.33 -33.43 -21.47
N LEU A 407 -34.83 -34.26 -20.57
CA LEU A 407 -35.71 -35.40 -20.91
C LEU A 407 -37.07 -34.96 -21.46
N VAL A 408 -37.49 -33.73 -21.19
CA VAL A 408 -38.76 -33.16 -21.68
C VAL A 408 -38.59 -32.25 -22.89
N LEU A 409 -37.36 -32.00 -23.34
CA LEU A 409 -37.08 -31.14 -24.49
C LEU A 409 -37.16 -31.92 -25.81
N PRO A 410 -37.69 -31.33 -26.90
CA PRO A 410 -37.56 -31.86 -28.24
C PRO A 410 -36.10 -32.08 -28.65
N ARG A 411 -35.83 -33.06 -29.51
CA ARG A 411 -34.46 -33.41 -29.94
C ARG A 411 -33.70 -32.22 -30.52
N ASP A 412 -34.35 -31.43 -31.37
CA ASP A 412 -33.70 -30.30 -32.04
C ASP A 412 -33.27 -29.23 -31.03
N GLU A 413 -34.05 -29.00 -29.97
CA GLU A 413 -33.69 -28.09 -28.88
C GLU A 413 -32.52 -28.63 -28.04
N ARG A 414 -32.44 -29.95 -27.83
CA ARG A 414 -31.31 -30.59 -27.13
C ARG A 414 -30.01 -30.45 -27.91
N VAL A 415 -30.05 -30.73 -29.21
CA VAL A 415 -28.90 -30.57 -30.11
C VAL A 415 -28.43 -29.11 -30.13
N GLU A 416 -29.36 -28.17 -30.28
CA GLU A 416 -29.06 -26.75 -30.29
C GLU A 416 -28.46 -26.27 -28.96
N ALA A 417 -28.99 -26.71 -27.82
CA ALA A 417 -28.41 -26.42 -26.52
C ALA A 417 -26.96 -26.93 -26.41
N MET A 418 -26.67 -28.15 -26.89
CA MET A 418 -25.30 -28.69 -26.82
C MET A 418 -24.34 -28.00 -27.77
N ARG A 419 -24.82 -27.53 -28.92
CA ARG A 419 -24.00 -26.69 -29.81
C ARG A 419 -23.57 -25.40 -29.13
N ARG A 420 -24.47 -24.75 -28.40
CA ARG A 420 -24.13 -23.55 -27.62
C ARG A 420 -23.07 -23.81 -26.55
N PHE A 421 -23.20 -24.90 -25.76
CA PHE A 421 -22.14 -25.24 -24.81
C PHE A 421 -20.82 -25.58 -25.50
N SER A 422 -20.85 -26.25 -26.65
CA SER A 422 -19.64 -26.50 -27.45
C SER A 422 -18.98 -25.19 -27.91
N GLU A 423 -19.76 -24.22 -28.37
CA GLU A 423 -19.25 -22.90 -28.76
C GLU A 423 -18.66 -22.14 -27.56
N GLU A 424 -19.32 -22.17 -26.40
CA GLU A 424 -18.83 -21.54 -25.19
C GLU A 424 -17.52 -22.16 -24.69
N TYR A 425 -17.40 -23.49 -24.69
CA TYR A 425 -16.15 -24.16 -24.33
C TYR A 425 -15.04 -23.94 -25.35
N ARG A 426 -15.35 -23.80 -26.65
CA ARG A 426 -14.35 -23.41 -27.66
C ARG A 426 -13.88 -21.97 -27.46
N ALA A 427 -14.78 -21.06 -27.11
CA ALA A 427 -14.43 -19.69 -26.79
C ALA A 427 -13.53 -19.63 -25.55
N MET A 428 -13.82 -20.43 -24.53
CA MET A 428 -12.97 -20.60 -23.35
C MET A 428 -11.59 -21.18 -23.70
N ASP A 429 -11.54 -22.26 -24.47
CA ASP A 429 -10.28 -22.85 -24.93
C ASP A 429 -9.44 -21.84 -25.71
N ALA A 430 -10.04 -21.08 -26.63
CA ALA A 430 -9.34 -20.02 -27.36
C ALA A 430 -8.75 -18.93 -26.44
N ARG A 431 -9.46 -18.55 -25.37
CA ARG A 431 -8.93 -17.61 -24.36
C ARG A 431 -7.76 -18.22 -23.59
N VAL A 432 -7.87 -19.48 -23.16
CA VAL A 432 -6.79 -20.20 -22.49
C VAL A 432 -5.54 -20.27 -23.38
N GLN A 433 -5.68 -20.62 -24.67
CA GLN A 433 -4.55 -20.67 -25.61
C GLN A 433 -3.89 -19.29 -25.86
N ALA A 434 -4.62 -18.20 -25.65
CA ALA A 434 -4.11 -16.84 -25.83
C ALA A 434 -3.33 -16.31 -24.61
N ILE A 435 -3.41 -16.98 -23.46
CA ILE A 435 -2.66 -16.58 -22.26
C ILE A 435 -1.18 -16.96 -22.48
N THR A 436 -0.29 -15.98 -22.31
CA THR A 436 1.16 -16.24 -22.25
C THR A 436 1.55 -16.48 -20.79
N PRO A 437 1.97 -17.71 -20.41
CA PRO A 437 2.37 -17.98 -19.04
C PRO A 437 3.76 -17.40 -18.74
N PRO A 438 4.03 -16.95 -17.50
CA PRO A 438 5.39 -16.71 -17.05
C PRO A 438 6.17 -18.03 -17.03
N GLU A 439 7.50 -17.96 -17.15
CA GLU A 439 8.39 -19.13 -17.31
C GLU A 439 8.15 -20.21 -16.25
N LYS A 440 8.01 -19.80 -14.98
CA LYS A 440 7.74 -20.71 -13.85
C LYS A 440 6.39 -21.42 -13.92
N ALA A 441 5.43 -20.91 -14.71
CA ALA A 441 4.07 -21.45 -14.79
C ALA A 441 3.77 -22.20 -16.09
N VAL A 442 4.77 -22.45 -16.95
CA VAL A 442 4.59 -23.17 -18.22
C VAL A 442 3.95 -24.54 -18.02
N ASP A 443 4.44 -25.32 -17.06
CA ASP A 443 3.89 -26.67 -16.78
C ASP A 443 2.43 -26.60 -16.30
N VAL A 444 2.10 -25.61 -15.47
CA VAL A 444 0.73 -25.36 -15.02
C VAL A 444 -0.17 -25.02 -16.22
N HIS A 445 0.34 -24.20 -17.14
CA HIS A 445 -0.37 -23.79 -18.33
C HIS A 445 -0.65 -24.95 -19.29
N ASP A 446 0.28 -25.90 -19.41
CA ASP A 446 0.09 -27.11 -20.21
C ASP A 446 -1.04 -27.98 -19.67
N VAL A 447 -1.13 -28.12 -18.35
CA VAL A 447 -2.24 -28.81 -17.70
C VAL A 447 -3.57 -28.11 -17.98
N LEU A 448 -3.61 -26.78 -17.87
CA LEU A 448 -4.80 -25.97 -18.15
C LEU A 448 -5.25 -26.09 -19.61
N ARG A 449 -4.32 -25.99 -20.57
CA ARG A 449 -4.60 -26.17 -22.01
C ARG A 449 -5.15 -27.56 -22.31
N SER A 450 -4.61 -28.58 -21.65
CA SER A 450 -5.14 -29.94 -21.81
C SER A 450 -6.55 -30.08 -21.23
N ALA A 451 -6.86 -29.38 -20.13
CA ALA A 451 -8.18 -29.39 -19.52
C ALA A 451 -9.22 -28.68 -20.42
N SER A 452 -8.90 -27.50 -20.95
CA SER A 452 -9.80 -26.74 -21.83
C SER A 452 -10.12 -27.50 -23.12
N ALA A 453 -9.11 -28.14 -23.73
CA ALA A 453 -9.32 -29.00 -24.89
C ALA A 453 -10.22 -30.21 -24.58
N ALA A 454 -10.12 -30.77 -23.37
CA ALA A 454 -10.96 -31.89 -22.92
C ALA A 454 -12.43 -31.47 -22.75
N PHE A 455 -12.70 -30.26 -22.22
CA PHE A 455 -14.06 -29.71 -22.19
C PHE A 455 -14.68 -29.57 -23.60
N VAL A 456 -13.90 -29.08 -24.57
CA VAL A 456 -14.35 -28.99 -25.97
C VAL A 456 -14.67 -30.36 -26.54
N ARG A 457 -13.82 -31.37 -26.29
CA ARG A 457 -14.07 -32.77 -26.72
C ARG A 457 -15.37 -33.30 -26.10
N ALA A 458 -15.55 -33.09 -24.79
CA ALA A 458 -16.76 -33.50 -24.09
C ALA A 458 -18.01 -32.89 -24.74
N ALA A 459 -18.04 -31.57 -24.90
CA ALA A 459 -19.17 -30.85 -25.50
C ALA A 459 -19.50 -31.34 -26.93
N ASN A 460 -18.48 -31.54 -27.77
CA ASN A 460 -18.67 -32.07 -29.12
C ASN A 460 -19.26 -33.50 -29.11
N ALA A 461 -18.79 -34.36 -28.21
CA ALA A 461 -19.30 -35.73 -28.09
C ALA A 461 -20.78 -35.73 -27.64
N PHE A 462 -21.16 -34.82 -26.73
CA PHE A 462 -22.57 -34.67 -26.33
C PHE A 462 -23.46 -34.08 -27.42
N VAL A 463 -22.95 -33.20 -28.30
CA VAL A 463 -23.67 -32.79 -29.52
C VAL A 463 -24.01 -34.00 -30.38
N VAL A 464 -23.04 -34.89 -30.62
CA VAL A 464 -23.25 -36.12 -31.40
C VAL A 464 -24.27 -37.02 -30.72
N PHE A 465 -24.15 -37.23 -29.40
CA PHE A 465 -25.10 -38.04 -28.64
C PHE A 465 -26.53 -37.51 -28.75
N GLU A 466 -26.76 -36.21 -28.56
CA GLU A 466 -28.12 -35.64 -28.69
C GLU A 466 -28.63 -35.74 -30.14
N ALA A 467 -27.73 -35.62 -31.12
CA ALA A 467 -28.05 -35.65 -32.54
C ALA A 467 -28.31 -37.05 -33.09
N SER A 468 -27.77 -38.12 -32.51
CA SER A 468 -27.88 -39.49 -33.05
C SER A 468 -28.43 -40.53 -32.06
N GLY A 469 -28.38 -40.25 -30.75
CA GLY A 469 -28.63 -41.24 -29.70
C GLY A 469 -27.48 -42.21 -29.46
N ASP A 470 -26.30 -41.94 -30.02
CA ASP A 470 -25.13 -42.84 -29.95
C ASP A 470 -24.56 -42.96 -28.53
N GLY A 471 -24.71 -44.15 -27.95
CA GLY A 471 -24.21 -44.46 -26.61
C GLY A 471 -22.68 -44.34 -26.47
N ALA A 472 -21.91 -44.60 -27.52
CA ALA A 472 -20.45 -44.46 -27.49
C ALA A 472 -20.03 -42.99 -27.42
N ALA A 473 -20.74 -42.11 -28.13
CA ALA A 473 -20.52 -40.66 -28.04
C ALA A 473 -20.81 -40.13 -26.62
N ARG A 474 -21.83 -40.68 -25.95
CA ARG A 474 -22.12 -40.33 -24.54
C ARG A 474 -21.00 -40.75 -23.59
N GLU A 475 -20.45 -41.95 -23.78
CA GLU A 475 -19.36 -42.48 -22.96
C GLU A 475 -18.08 -41.66 -23.14
N ALA A 476 -17.68 -41.41 -24.39
CA ALA A 476 -16.55 -40.53 -24.71
C ALA A 476 -16.73 -39.11 -24.14
N GLY A 477 -17.96 -38.57 -24.17
CA GLY A 477 -18.29 -37.29 -23.57
C GLY A 477 -18.10 -37.27 -22.05
N ASN A 478 -18.53 -38.32 -21.35
CA ASN A 478 -18.35 -38.44 -19.90
C ASN A 478 -16.86 -38.57 -19.53
N GLU A 479 -16.10 -39.39 -20.24
CA GLU A 479 -14.66 -39.58 -20.01
C GLU A 479 -13.90 -38.27 -20.19
N ALA A 480 -14.13 -37.56 -21.30
CA ALA A 480 -13.51 -36.27 -21.57
C ALA A 480 -13.89 -35.21 -20.52
N LEU A 481 -15.13 -35.22 -20.01
CA LEU A 481 -15.57 -34.30 -18.97
C LEU A 481 -14.90 -34.59 -17.62
N LEU A 482 -14.74 -35.87 -17.26
CA LEU A 482 -14.01 -36.27 -16.05
C LEU A 482 -12.53 -35.88 -16.14
N GLU A 483 -11.89 -36.15 -17.29
CA GLU A 483 -10.52 -35.73 -17.57
C GLU A 483 -10.37 -34.21 -17.44
N ALA A 484 -11.29 -33.44 -18.04
CA ALA A 484 -11.28 -31.99 -18.01
C ALA A 484 -11.33 -31.46 -16.57
N ASN A 485 -12.30 -31.92 -15.77
CA ASN A 485 -12.45 -31.50 -14.37
C ASN A 485 -11.22 -31.83 -13.52
N PHE A 486 -10.67 -33.05 -13.69
CA PHE A 486 -9.48 -33.47 -12.94
C PHE A 486 -8.27 -32.60 -13.25
N ARG A 487 -7.97 -32.38 -14.55
CA ARG A 487 -6.83 -31.55 -14.97
C ARG A 487 -7.02 -30.09 -14.59
N PHE A 488 -8.24 -29.57 -14.67
CA PHE A 488 -8.53 -28.20 -14.30
C PHE A 488 -8.26 -27.95 -12.81
N SER A 489 -8.71 -28.86 -11.93
CA SER A 489 -8.40 -28.83 -10.50
C SER A 489 -6.88 -28.95 -10.24
N ALA A 490 -6.20 -29.84 -10.97
CA ALA A 490 -4.75 -30.00 -10.83
C ALA A 490 -3.98 -28.72 -11.20
N ALA A 491 -4.39 -28.00 -12.26
CA ALA A 491 -3.77 -26.72 -12.62
C ALA A 491 -3.92 -25.66 -11.51
N GLN A 492 -5.01 -25.69 -10.75
CA GLN A 492 -5.22 -24.78 -9.62
C GLN A 492 -4.31 -25.09 -8.44
N ASP A 493 -4.26 -26.36 -8.06
CA ASP A 493 -3.39 -26.79 -6.96
C ASP A 493 -1.93 -26.46 -7.27
N LEU A 494 -1.51 -26.66 -8.52
CA LEU A 494 -0.16 -26.35 -8.97
C LEU A 494 0.14 -24.84 -8.97
N ILE A 495 -0.78 -23.97 -9.42
CA ILE A 495 -0.52 -22.52 -9.37
C ILE A 495 -0.45 -22.01 -7.93
N VAL A 496 -1.29 -22.55 -7.03
CA VAL A 496 -1.27 -22.19 -5.61
C VAL A 496 0.03 -22.62 -4.96
N GLN A 497 0.49 -23.86 -5.20
CA GLN A 497 1.78 -24.34 -4.71
C GLN A 497 2.93 -23.49 -5.24
N LEU A 498 2.90 -23.09 -6.51
CA LEU A 498 3.93 -22.26 -7.12
C LEU A 498 4.00 -20.87 -6.48
N LEU A 499 2.85 -20.28 -6.17
CA LEU A 499 2.77 -18.99 -5.48
C LEU A 499 3.29 -19.09 -4.04
N GLU A 500 2.93 -20.14 -3.31
CA GLU A 500 3.44 -20.40 -1.95
C GLU A 500 4.95 -20.60 -1.94
N GLN A 501 5.49 -21.38 -2.87
CA GLN A 501 6.93 -21.59 -3.04
C GLN A 501 7.67 -20.29 -3.39
N SER A 502 6.97 -19.34 -4.02
CA SER A 502 7.48 -18.01 -4.35
C SER A 502 7.27 -17.00 -3.20
N GLY A 503 6.84 -17.43 -2.02
CA GLY A 503 6.68 -16.58 -0.84
C GLY A 503 5.43 -15.70 -0.86
N VAL A 504 4.48 -15.95 -1.76
CA VAL A 504 3.21 -15.21 -1.83
C VAL A 504 2.23 -15.80 -0.81
N ALA A 505 1.73 -14.97 0.11
CA ALA A 505 0.74 -15.42 1.08
C ALA A 505 -0.60 -15.71 0.39
N ARG A 506 -1.31 -16.77 0.81
CA ARG A 506 -2.63 -17.14 0.24
C ARG A 506 -3.62 -15.96 0.19
N GLY A 507 -3.61 -15.09 1.20
CA GLY A 507 -4.49 -13.91 1.26
C GLY A 507 -4.30 -12.93 0.09
N GLU A 508 -3.09 -12.82 -0.47
CA GLU A 508 -2.81 -11.93 -1.61
C GLU A 508 -3.31 -12.50 -2.94
N VAL A 509 -3.47 -13.83 -3.01
CA VAL A 509 -3.95 -14.57 -4.18
C VAL A 509 -5.49 -14.62 -4.20
N PHE A 510 -6.09 -14.94 -3.04
CA PHE A 510 -7.54 -15.17 -2.90
C PHE A 510 -8.33 -13.94 -2.44
N GLY A 511 -7.67 -12.83 -2.05
CA GLY A 511 -8.36 -11.61 -1.64
C GLY A 511 -9.30 -11.01 -2.70
N ALA A 512 -9.10 -11.35 -3.98
CA ALA A 512 -9.98 -10.95 -5.09
C ALA A 512 -10.91 -12.08 -5.58
N PHE A 513 -10.67 -13.33 -5.18
CA PHE A 513 -11.38 -14.53 -5.62
C PHE A 513 -11.68 -15.32 -4.37
N GLY A 514 -12.86 -15.07 -3.77
CA GLY A 514 -13.27 -15.66 -2.49
C GLY A 514 -12.90 -17.13 -2.37
N SER A 515 -12.55 -17.54 -1.14
CA SER A 515 -12.14 -18.90 -0.81
C SER A 515 -13.03 -19.95 -1.49
N PRO A 516 -12.46 -21.08 -1.99
CA PRO A 516 -13.23 -22.21 -2.52
C PRO A 516 -14.35 -22.67 -1.59
#